data_AF-A0A0F3RF62-F1
#
_entry.id   AF-A0A0F3RF62-F1
#
_cell.length_a   1.000
_cell.length_b   1.000
_cell.length_c   1.000
_cell.angle_alpha   90.00
_cell.angle_beta   90.00
_cell.angle_gamma   90.00
#
_symmetry.space_group_name_H-M   'P 1'
#
loop_
_entity.id
_entity.type
_entity.pdbx_description
1 polymer ?
#
loop_
_entity_poly.entity_id
_entity_poly.type
_entity_poly.pdbx_seq_one_letter_code
_entity_poly.pdbx_strand_id
1 'polypeptide(L)'
;MQKILFKGPDISVRNANSDIKEIKTLAELPSGTGSEYFISAHGLEFFYKPTNLGLVGRIKSYFMPEPSYLSMRIFSDEGTTSVLDITLLNKIQNNTTANQCNIVHIFSCHSGAAQHHLDWIQGNMVLCTYNKASDANIVLLAQNNYDARTKNDSLFEYVSDHFHLLVASDFSISYKLDDQIYSFSLSANKIKQMKSIKELPAFLHKEYKAFVKFYKNIHAKYHESYPEIFNLNIETKPKELTYDDLIRVFSSALTLEVYNFNKFSLSKIETMLNQKGLCTDSSIANAIENGNSKLLICLLNYGDTKVSTYNLDKAIEKGDLAILKAVLEHSTTNIESYNLDKAIEKGDLAILKAVLEHSTTNIESYNLNKAIEKGDLAILKAVLEHPTIEVGSYNIYKAEEAHNLDVIELVKKYYNSTINTITSEENTIYTTLTVVEEVPALGEGTEGV
;
A
#
# COMPACT_ATOMS: atom_id res chain seq x y z
N MET A 1 28.75 14.01 -1.10
CA MET A 1 28.35 13.50 -2.43
C MET A 1 27.04 14.14 -2.84
N GLN A 2 26.83 14.41 -4.14
CA GLN A 2 25.51 14.85 -4.62
C GLN A 2 24.49 13.72 -4.46
N LYS A 3 23.28 14.03 -3.97
CA LYS A 3 22.17 13.07 -3.86
C LYS A 3 21.26 13.20 -5.08
N ILE A 4 20.94 12.08 -5.72
CA ILE A 4 20.18 12.02 -6.98
C ILE A 4 19.05 11.02 -6.83
N LEU A 5 17.82 11.43 -7.12
CA LEU A 5 16.66 10.55 -7.14
C LEU A 5 16.26 10.25 -8.58
N PHE A 6 16.22 8.96 -8.92
CA PHE A 6 15.81 8.45 -10.22
C PHE A 6 14.55 7.61 -10.08
N LYS A 7 13.42 8.12 -10.61
CA LYS A 7 12.08 7.56 -10.44
C LYS A 7 11.57 6.85 -11.69
N GLY A 8 11.09 5.62 -11.51
CA GLY A 8 10.34 4.85 -12.49
C GLY A 8 9.05 5.54 -12.92
N PRO A 9 8.57 5.28 -14.14
CA PRO A 9 7.32 5.85 -14.62
C PRO A 9 6.13 5.50 -13.72
N ASP A 10 6.08 4.29 -13.15
CA ASP A 10 4.94 3.84 -12.35
C ASP A 10 5.22 3.84 -10.83
N ILE A 11 6.39 4.35 -10.40
CA ILE A 11 6.69 4.59 -8.97
C ILE A 11 7.06 6.04 -8.71
N SER A 12 6.18 6.73 -7.96
CA SER A 12 6.42 8.10 -7.49
C SER A 12 6.81 8.14 -6.02
N VAL A 13 8.12 8.11 -5.75
CA VAL A 13 8.68 8.51 -4.44
C VAL A 13 8.51 10.02 -4.29
N ARG A 14 7.96 10.48 -3.17
CA ARG A 14 7.89 11.89 -2.82
C ARG A 14 9.27 12.39 -2.43
N ASN A 15 9.75 13.43 -3.09
CA ASN A 15 10.94 14.14 -2.69
C ASN A 15 10.52 15.46 -2.06
N ALA A 16 10.60 15.54 -0.73
CA ALA A 16 10.36 16.80 -0.02
C ALA A 16 11.64 17.65 0.11
N ASN A 17 12.81 17.10 -0.27
CA ASN A 17 14.09 17.76 -0.11
C ASN A 17 14.54 18.39 -1.44
N SER A 18 14.56 19.72 -1.48
CA SER A 18 14.98 20.50 -2.66
C SER A 18 16.44 20.29 -3.05
N ASP A 19 17.29 19.82 -2.14
CA ASP A 19 18.71 19.61 -2.38
C ASP A 19 18.99 18.29 -3.13
N ILE A 20 17.98 17.43 -3.26
CA ILE A 20 18.09 16.17 -3.99
C ILE A 20 17.66 16.39 -5.45
N LYS A 21 18.62 16.20 -6.36
CA LYS A 21 18.38 16.35 -7.80
C LYS A 21 17.52 15.21 -8.30
N GLU A 22 16.33 15.52 -8.79
CA GLU A 22 15.52 14.54 -9.53
C GLU A 22 15.97 14.46 -10.99
N ILE A 23 16.11 13.24 -11.50
CA ILE A 23 16.34 12.98 -12.92
C ILE A 23 15.28 12.03 -13.45
N LYS A 24 14.89 12.20 -14.71
CA LYS A 24 13.89 11.35 -15.38
C LYS A 24 14.48 10.48 -16.47
N THR A 25 15.67 10.82 -16.96
CA THR A 25 16.31 10.09 -18.05
C THR A 25 17.79 9.84 -17.78
N LEU A 26 18.34 8.79 -18.40
CA LEU A 26 19.77 8.47 -18.32
C LEU A 26 20.67 9.51 -18.99
N ALA A 27 20.11 10.47 -19.73
CA ALA A 27 20.86 11.57 -20.34
C ALA A 27 21.18 12.69 -19.32
N GLU A 28 20.46 12.72 -18.19
CA GLU A 28 20.61 13.73 -17.13
C GLU A 28 21.58 13.31 -16.02
N LEU A 29 22.19 12.11 -16.15
CA LEU A 29 23.20 11.61 -15.23
C LEU A 29 24.37 12.60 -15.18
N PRO A 30 24.77 13.07 -13.99
CA PRO A 30 25.87 14.01 -13.87
C PRO A 30 27.19 13.31 -14.21
N SER A 31 28.03 14.03 -14.94
CA SER A 31 29.42 13.68 -15.15
C SER A 31 30.29 14.30 -14.06
N GLY A 32 31.32 13.60 -13.59
CA GLY A 32 32.32 14.15 -12.69
C GLY A 32 32.39 13.39 -11.38
N THR A 33 31.95 13.99 -10.28
CA THR A 33 32.21 13.42 -8.95
C THR A 33 31.26 12.29 -8.54
N GLY A 34 31.73 11.41 -7.65
CA GLY A 34 30.93 10.36 -7.04
C GLY A 34 29.64 10.91 -6.41
N SER A 35 28.54 10.23 -6.66
CA SER A 35 27.20 10.62 -6.25
C SER A 35 26.48 9.48 -5.53
N GLU A 36 25.47 9.85 -4.75
CA GLU A 36 24.55 8.92 -4.09
C GLU A 36 23.23 8.87 -4.87
N TYR A 37 22.93 7.72 -5.45
CA TYR A 37 21.77 7.49 -6.29
C TYR A 37 20.69 6.73 -5.52
N PHE A 38 19.47 7.24 -5.56
CA PHE A 38 18.27 6.59 -5.08
C PHE A 38 17.43 6.19 -6.29
N ILE A 39 17.39 4.90 -6.60
CA ILE A 39 16.68 4.36 -7.76
C ILE A 39 15.42 3.68 -7.25
N SER A 40 14.26 4.18 -7.66
CA SER A 40 12.97 3.59 -7.32
C SER A 40 12.24 3.19 -8.60
N ALA A 41 11.91 1.91 -8.75
CA ALA A 41 11.36 1.36 -9.98
C ALA A 41 10.53 0.11 -9.73
N HIS A 42 9.44 -0.06 -10.47
CA HIS A 42 8.68 -1.30 -10.46
C HIS A 42 9.33 -2.29 -11.40
N GLY A 43 9.58 -3.51 -10.95
CA GLY A 43 9.87 -4.60 -11.87
C GLY A 43 10.98 -4.30 -12.88
N LEU A 44 10.63 -4.44 -14.16
CA LEU A 44 11.50 -4.30 -15.33
C LEU A 44 11.34 -2.94 -16.05
N GLU A 45 10.72 -1.92 -15.44
CA GLU A 45 10.37 -0.63 -16.07
C GLU A 45 11.53 0.07 -16.78
N PHE A 46 12.73 -0.06 -16.23
CA PHE A 46 13.96 0.46 -16.81
C PHE A 46 14.87 -0.66 -17.36
N PHE A 47 14.44 -1.92 -17.26
CA PHE A 47 15.21 -3.14 -17.52
C PHE A 47 14.97 -3.71 -18.92
N TYR A 48 14.10 -3.09 -19.73
CA TYR A 48 13.94 -3.38 -21.15
C TYR A 48 14.36 -2.18 -22.00
N LYS A 49 15.02 -2.49 -23.13
CA LYS A 49 15.27 -1.51 -24.19
C LYS A 49 13.90 -1.07 -24.74
N PRO A 50 13.50 0.21 -24.63
CA PRO A 50 12.23 0.64 -25.15
C PRO A 50 12.36 0.78 -26.67
N THR A 51 11.81 -0.19 -27.38
CA THR A 51 11.32 0.05 -28.74
C THR A 51 9.86 -0.38 -28.76
N ASN A 52 8.98 0.58 -28.51
CA ASN A 52 7.53 0.52 -28.69
C ASN A 52 6.78 -0.61 -27.95
N LEU A 53 6.56 -0.47 -26.64
CA LEU A 53 5.39 -1.11 -26.04
C LEU A 53 4.15 -0.28 -26.40
N GLY A 54 3.56 -0.59 -27.56
CA GLY A 54 2.21 -0.16 -27.89
C GLY A 54 1.17 -0.77 -26.93
N LEU A 55 -0.10 -0.42 -27.12
CA LEU A 55 -1.24 -0.80 -26.27
C LEU A 55 -1.24 -2.29 -25.86
N VAL A 56 -0.81 -3.19 -26.75
CA VAL A 56 -0.73 -4.65 -26.54
C VAL A 56 0.30 -5.05 -25.48
N GLY A 57 1.40 -4.30 -25.33
CA GLY A 57 2.42 -4.54 -24.32
C GLY A 57 1.92 -4.26 -22.90
N ARG A 58 1.14 -3.17 -22.75
CA ARG A 58 0.46 -2.84 -21.49
C ARG A 58 -0.68 -3.81 -21.19
N ILE A 59 -1.45 -4.22 -22.20
CA ILE A 59 -2.49 -5.24 -22.02
C ILE A 59 -1.87 -6.57 -21.54
N LYS A 60 -0.71 -6.98 -22.09
CA LYS A 60 -0.04 -8.22 -21.65
C LYS A 60 0.46 -8.19 -20.20
N SER A 61 0.83 -7.03 -19.65
CA SER A 61 1.23 -6.93 -18.23
C SER A 61 0.04 -6.97 -17.27
N TYR A 62 -1.15 -6.56 -17.71
CA TYR A 62 -2.38 -6.59 -16.89
C TYR A 62 -3.06 -7.96 -16.83
N PHE A 63 -2.87 -8.83 -17.83
CA PHE A 63 -3.64 -10.07 -17.98
C PHE A 63 -2.89 -11.37 -17.65
N MET A 64 -1.72 -11.33 -17.01
CA MET A 64 -1.01 -12.55 -16.62
C MET A 64 -0.96 -12.75 -15.10
N PRO A 65 -1.63 -13.78 -14.57
CA PRO A 65 -1.45 -14.23 -13.19
C PRO A 65 -0.18 -15.09 -13.14
N GLU A 66 0.77 -14.74 -12.27
CA GLU A 66 2.00 -15.50 -11.98
C GLU A 66 1.74 -17.01 -11.87
N PRO A 67 2.59 -17.88 -12.44
CA PRO A 67 3.90 -18.09 -11.84
C PRO A 67 5.05 -18.42 -12.84
N SER A 68 6.27 -17.98 -12.56
CA SER A 68 7.50 -18.64 -13.06
C SER A 68 7.67 -18.80 -14.60
N TYR A 69 7.93 -17.71 -15.33
CA TYR A 69 8.40 -17.74 -16.73
C TYR A 69 9.68 -16.89 -16.86
N LEU A 70 10.90 -17.37 -16.60
CA LEU A 70 11.71 -18.29 -17.41
C LEU A 70 11.50 -18.18 -18.94
N SER A 71 12.52 -17.62 -19.59
CA SER A 71 12.84 -17.64 -21.03
C SER A 71 11.79 -17.12 -22.01
N MET A 72 11.96 -15.88 -22.46
CA MET A 72 11.71 -15.55 -23.86
C MET A 72 13.04 -15.19 -24.53
N ARG A 73 13.58 -16.16 -25.28
CA ARG A 73 14.66 -15.93 -26.24
C ARG A 73 14.17 -14.92 -27.28
N ILE A 74 14.96 -13.90 -27.57
CA ILE A 74 14.90 -13.19 -28.85
C ILE A 74 16.34 -13.03 -29.36
N PHE A 75 16.50 -13.40 -30.63
CA PHE A 75 17.73 -13.45 -31.40
C PHE A 75 18.44 -12.10 -31.50
N SER A 76 19.73 -12.08 -31.18
CA SER A 76 20.76 -11.38 -31.95
C SER A 76 22.06 -12.19 -31.84
N ASP A 77 22.83 -12.29 -32.92
CA ASP A 77 23.96 -13.21 -33.10
C ASP A 77 25.13 -13.04 -32.10
N GLU A 78 25.06 -12.10 -31.15
CA GLU A 78 26.05 -11.95 -30.10
C GLU A 78 25.37 -11.62 -28.75
N GLY A 79 25.17 -12.66 -27.92
CA GLY A 79 25.12 -12.63 -26.44
C GLY A 79 24.08 -11.75 -25.70
N THR A 80 23.21 -12.37 -24.91
CA THR A 80 22.16 -11.71 -24.07
C THR A 80 22.61 -11.42 -22.63
N THR A 81 22.42 -10.18 -22.13
CA THR A 81 22.43 -9.84 -20.69
C THR A 81 21.37 -8.76 -20.37
N SER A 82 20.71 -8.86 -19.21
CA SER A 82 19.63 -7.96 -18.76
C SER A 82 20.09 -6.50 -18.60
N VAL A 83 19.22 -5.55 -18.98
CA VAL A 83 19.62 -4.15 -19.23
C VAL A 83 19.75 -3.30 -17.95
N LEU A 84 19.31 -3.77 -16.78
CA LEU A 84 19.44 -2.96 -15.54
C LEU A 84 19.92 -3.74 -14.32
N ASP A 85 20.95 -4.53 -14.54
CA ASP A 85 21.96 -4.67 -13.50
C ASP A 85 23.26 -4.05 -13.97
N ILE A 86 23.69 -4.44 -15.17
CA ILE A 86 25.01 -4.06 -15.67
C ILE A 86 25.00 -2.68 -16.33
N THR A 87 24.05 -2.43 -17.24
CA THR A 87 24.13 -1.26 -18.13
C THR A 87 23.90 0.05 -17.38
N LEU A 88 22.91 0.11 -16.48
CA LEU A 88 22.67 1.30 -15.68
C LEU A 88 23.82 1.56 -14.71
N LEU A 89 24.23 0.55 -13.94
CA LEU A 89 25.32 0.71 -12.97
C LEU A 89 26.64 1.04 -13.66
N ASN A 90 26.94 0.43 -14.82
CA ASN A 90 28.07 0.84 -15.66
C ASN A 90 27.92 2.25 -16.20
N LYS A 91 26.72 2.67 -16.61
CA LYS A 91 26.52 4.04 -17.08
C LYS A 91 26.70 5.06 -15.96
N ILE A 92 26.22 4.75 -14.75
CA ILE A 92 26.50 5.55 -13.55
C ILE A 92 28.00 5.64 -13.35
N GLN A 93 28.70 4.49 -13.31
CA GLN A 93 30.14 4.50 -13.05
C GLN A 93 30.95 5.18 -14.16
N ASN A 94 30.62 4.95 -15.44
CA ASN A 94 31.34 5.52 -16.58
C ASN A 94 31.20 7.05 -16.67
N ASN A 95 30.19 7.63 -16.02
CA ASN A 95 30.06 9.08 -15.89
C ASN A 95 30.80 9.64 -14.66
N THR A 96 31.32 8.78 -13.79
CA THR A 96 32.08 9.16 -12.61
C THR A 96 33.58 9.12 -12.91
N THR A 97 34.31 10.07 -12.32
CA THR A 97 35.77 10.16 -12.44
C THR A 97 36.42 8.88 -11.93
N ALA A 98 37.49 8.45 -12.60
CA ALA A 98 38.25 7.27 -12.19
C ALA A 98 38.61 7.35 -10.69
N ASN A 99 38.48 6.21 -10.01
CA ASN A 99 38.74 6.00 -8.57
C ASN A 99 37.73 6.63 -7.59
N GLN A 100 36.67 7.30 -8.05
CA GLN A 100 35.59 7.71 -7.14
C GLN A 100 34.50 6.66 -7.05
N CYS A 101 33.89 6.56 -5.86
CA CYS A 101 32.87 5.59 -5.59
C CYS A 101 31.47 6.23 -5.60
N ASN A 102 30.52 5.54 -6.23
CA ASN A 102 29.12 5.88 -6.13
C ASN A 102 28.44 5.03 -5.05
N ILE A 103 27.49 5.62 -4.33
CA ILE A 103 26.56 4.86 -3.48
C ILE A 103 25.25 4.72 -4.24
N VAL A 104 24.76 3.51 -4.45
CA VAL A 104 23.55 3.25 -5.22
C VAL A 104 22.56 2.48 -4.35
N HIS A 105 21.40 3.07 -4.10
CA HIS A 105 20.26 2.47 -3.43
C HIS A 105 19.23 2.04 -4.48
N ILE A 106 18.88 0.75 -4.51
CA ILE A 106 17.85 0.21 -5.42
C ILE A 106 16.65 -0.27 -4.61
N PHE A 107 15.53 0.42 -4.79
CA PHE A 107 14.21 0.08 -4.25
C PHE A 107 13.35 -0.53 -5.37
N SER A 108 13.46 -1.85 -5.56
CA SER A 108 12.79 -2.57 -6.66
C SER A 108 12.64 -4.07 -6.39
N CYS A 109 11.64 -4.72 -6.98
CA CYS A 109 11.45 -6.17 -6.88
C CYS A 109 12.56 -7.05 -7.47
N HIS A 110 13.39 -6.47 -8.32
CA HIS A 110 14.49 -7.18 -8.99
C HIS A 110 15.87 -6.74 -8.50
N SER A 111 15.94 -5.96 -7.41
CA SER A 111 17.19 -5.41 -6.86
C SER A 111 18.23 -6.49 -6.53
N GLY A 112 17.79 -7.70 -6.13
CA GLY A 112 18.70 -8.81 -5.84
C GLY A 112 19.52 -9.28 -7.04
N ALA A 113 19.04 -9.10 -8.27
CA ALA A 113 19.80 -9.43 -9.48
C ALA A 113 21.04 -8.53 -9.63
N ALA A 114 20.94 -7.26 -9.22
CA ALA A 114 22.05 -6.31 -9.25
C ALA A 114 23.23 -6.75 -8.38
N GLN A 115 22.95 -7.40 -7.24
CA GLN A 115 23.98 -7.95 -6.36
C GLN A 115 24.76 -9.09 -7.04
N HIS A 116 24.08 -9.94 -7.82
CA HIS A 116 24.73 -11.07 -8.50
C HIS A 116 25.57 -10.67 -9.70
N HIS A 117 25.34 -9.48 -10.26
CA HIS A 117 26.03 -8.99 -11.45
C HIS A 117 27.07 -7.90 -11.13
N LEU A 118 27.38 -7.70 -9.85
CA LEU A 118 28.30 -6.65 -9.42
C LEU A 118 29.73 -6.85 -9.98
N ASP A 119 30.14 -8.10 -10.23
CA ASP A 119 31.41 -8.44 -10.90
C ASP A 119 31.52 -7.86 -12.33
N TRP A 120 30.40 -7.60 -12.99
CA TRP A 120 30.35 -7.07 -14.35
C TRP A 120 30.27 -5.53 -14.39
N ILE A 121 30.24 -4.89 -13.22
CA ILE A 121 30.26 -3.43 -13.09
C ILE A 121 31.71 -2.96 -13.12
N GLN A 122 32.04 -1.99 -13.96
CA GLN A 122 33.35 -1.35 -13.98
C GLN A 122 33.50 -0.43 -12.76
N GLY A 123 34.72 -0.20 -12.28
CA GLY A 123 35.00 0.76 -11.22
C GLY A 123 34.46 0.42 -9.81
N ASN A 124 34.35 1.45 -8.97
CA ASN A 124 34.07 1.33 -7.54
C ASN A 124 32.64 1.73 -7.21
N MET A 125 31.93 0.92 -6.44
CA MET A 125 30.53 1.15 -6.10
C MET A 125 30.17 0.55 -4.74
N VAL A 126 29.33 1.25 -3.97
CA VAL A 126 28.57 0.68 -2.87
C VAL A 126 27.14 0.46 -3.34
N LEU A 127 26.71 -0.80 -3.40
CA LEU A 127 25.37 -1.18 -3.84
C LEU A 127 24.52 -1.62 -2.65
N CYS A 128 23.49 -0.83 -2.37
CA CYS A 128 22.46 -1.06 -1.36
C CYS A 128 21.17 -1.52 -2.03
N THR A 129 20.73 -2.73 -1.73
CA THR A 129 19.48 -3.29 -2.28
C THR A 129 18.50 -3.57 -1.16
N TYR A 130 17.26 -3.18 -1.41
CA TYR A 130 16.14 -3.37 -0.51
C TYR A 130 15.18 -4.38 -1.14
N ASN A 131 14.33 -5.00 -0.32
CA ASN A 131 13.50 -6.13 -0.70
C ASN A 131 12.75 -6.08 -2.05
N LYS A 132 12.23 -7.25 -2.43
CA LYS A 132 11.52 -7.57 -3.67
C LYS A 132 10.19 -6.81 -3.87
N ALA A 133 10.24 -5.50 -4.06
CA ALA A 133 9.10 -4.59 -4.12
C ALA A 133 8.44 -4.34 -5.50
N SER A 134 7.17 -4.74 -5.66
CA SER A 134 6.24 -4.21 -6.67
C SER A 134 4.98 -3.64 -5.95
N ASP A 135 4.42 -2.52 -6.38
CA ASP A 135 3.24 -1.81 -5.84
C ASP A 135 3.34 -0.90 -4.59
N ALA A 136 2.23 -0.16 -4.38
CA ALA A 136 2.05 1.06 -3.58
C ALA A 136 2.49 0.97 -2.10
N ASN A 137 2.39 -0.20 -1.47
CA ASN A 137 2.80 -0.37 -0.07
C ASN A 137 4.33 -0.53 0.10
N ILE A 138 5.06 -0.99 -0.94
CA ILE A 138 6.51 -0.81 -0.93
C ILE A 138 6.91 0.60 -1.38
N VAL A 139 6.08 1.35 -2.10
CA VAL A 139 6.35 2.79 -2.23
C VAL A 139 6.45 3.42 -0.85
N LEU A 140 5.62 3.01 0.12
CA LEU A 140 5.74 3.50 1.50
C LEU A 140 7.00 2.98 2.22
N LEU A 141 7.36 1.70 2.12
CA LEU A 141 8.60 1.19 2.74
C LEU A 141 9.86 1.77 2.08
N ALA A 142 9.88 1.89 0.75
CA ALA A 142 10.92 2.54 -0.01
C ALA A 142 10.99 4.03 0.35
N GLN A 143 9.85 4.71 0.45
CA GLN A 143 9.75 6.09 0.92
C GLN A 143 10.32 6.22 2.34
N ASN A 144 9.94 5.33 3.26
CA ASN A 144 10.44 5.35 4.63
C ASN A 144 11.96 5.14 4.68
N ASN A 145 12.49 4.20 3.89
CA ASN A 145 13.93 3.96 3.80
C ASN A 145 14.66 5.13 3.13
N TYR A 146 14.07 5.72 2.09
CA TYR A 146 14.56 6.93 1.42
C TYR A 146 14.58 8.12 2.37
N ASP A 147 13.47 8.40 3.05
CA ASP A 147 13.34 9.48 4.04
C ASP A 147 14.30 9.30 5.20
N ALA A 148 14.47 8.06 5.68
CA ALA A 148 15.43 7.74 6.73
C ALA A 148 16.87 7.93 6.27
N ARG A 149 17.24 7.44 5.09
CA ARG A 149 18.61 7.57 4.55
C ARG A 149 18.94 9.02 4.23
N THR A 150 17.99 9.80 3.70
CA THR A 150 18.22 11.21 3.32
C THR A 150 18.42 12.13 4.51
N LYS A 151 17.85 11.79 5.68
CA LYS A 151 18.06 12.47 6.98
C LYS A 151 19.41 12.18 7.63
N ASN A 152 20.11 11.13 7.19
CA ASN A 152 21.43 10.78 7.68
C ASN A 152 22.49 11.26 6.67
N ASP A 153 23.65 11.67 7.15
CA ASP A 153 24.77 12.02 6.27
C ASP A 153 25.60 10.78 5.96
N SER A 154 25.89 9.96 6.98
CA SER A 154 26.63 8.71 6.80
C SER A 154 25.72 7.53 6.47
N LEU A 155 26.20 6.68 5.54
CA LEU A 155 25.57 5.40 5.26
C LEU A 155 25.66 4.45 6.48
N PHE A 156 26.75 4.51 7.23
CA PHE A 156 26.93 3.65 8.41
C PHE A 156 25.94 4.00 9.53
N GLU A 157 25.78 5.29 9.86
CA GLU A 157 24.79 5.76 10.85
C GLU A 157 23.38 5.34 10.45
N TYR A 158 23.01 5.54 9.18
CA TYR A 158 21.73 5.09 8.68
C TYR A 158 21.51 3.59 8.93
N VAL A 159 22.49 2.74 8.55
CA VAL A 159 22.39 1.30 8.75
C VAL A 159 22.34 0.95 10.24
N SER A 160 23.11 1.62 11.09
CA SER A 160 23.11 1.43 12.54
C SER A 160 21.74 1.74 13.16
N ASP A 161 21.21 2.93 12.89
CA ASP A 161 19.98 3.45 13.50
C ASP A 161 18.74 2.71 13.03
N HIS A 162 18.76 2.23 11.78
CA HIS A 162 17.62 1.57 11.14
C HIS A 162 17.82 0.06 10.97
N PHE A 163 18.86 -0.52 11.58
CA PHE A 163 19.26 -1.91 11.40
C PHE A 163 18.09 -2.88 11.54
N HIS A 164 17.30 -2.72 12.59
CA HIS A 164 16.13 -3.54 12.90
C HIS A 164 15.08 -3.58 11.77
N LEU A 165 14.83 -2.46 11.09
CA LEU A 165 13.91 -2.38 9.94
C LEU A 165 14.54 -2.86 8.64
N LEU A 166 15.85 -2.64 8.48
CA LEU A 166 16.61 -3.18 7.35
C LEU A 166 16.60 -4.71 7.35
N VAL A 167 16.71 -5.35 8.52
CA VAL A 167 16.53 -6.81 8.64
C VAL A 167 15.14 -7.25 8.20
N ALA A 168 14.09 -6.52 8.61
CA ALA A 168 12.72 -6.81 8.19
C ALA A 168 12.49 -6.60 6.68
N SER A 169 13.39 -5.90 6.01
CA SER A 169 13.30 -5.53 4.59
C SER A 169 14.29 -6.29 3.69
N ASP A 170 14.82 -7.44 4.15
CA ASP A 170 15.84 -8.26 3.46
C ASP A 170 16.96 -7.39 2.81
N PHE A 171 17.44 -6.39 3.54
CA PHE A 171 18.46 -5.45 3.06
C PHE A 171 19.78 -6.16 2.75
N SER A 172 20.44 -5.75 1.66
CA SER A 172 21.82 -6.16 1.36
C SER A 172 22.68 -4.96 0.98
N ILE A 173 23.95 -5.02 1.34
CA ILE A 173 24.97 -4.03 1.01
C ILE A 173 26.19 -4.75 0.45
N SER A 174 26.70 -4.25 -0.68
CA SER A 174 27.92 -4.74 -1.29
C SER A 174 28.88 -3.59 -1.61
N TYR A 175 30.15 -3.79 -1.29
CA TYR A 175 31.24 -2.88 -1.62
C TYR A 175 32.06 -3.52 -2.74
N LYS A 176 32.00 -2.94 -3.94
CA LYS A 176 32.95 -3.22 -5.02
C LYS A 176 34.04 -2.15 -4.98
N LEU A 177 35.22 -2.52 -4.50
CA LEU A 177 36.37 -1.61 -4.32
C LEU A 177 37.64 -2.28 -4.84
N ASP A 178 38.33 -1.64 -5.78
CA ASP A 178 39.55 -2.15 -6.41
C ASP A 178 39.36 -3.58 -6.95
N ASP A 179 38.25 -3.81 -7.66
CA ASP A 179 37.83 -5.10 -8.22
C ASP A 179 37.66 -6.24 -7.19
N GLN A 180 37.55 -5.91 -5.91
CA GLN A 180 37.15 -6.82 -4.85
C GLN A 180 35.72 -6.55 -4.42
N ILE A 181 34.94 -7.62 -4.19
CA ILE A 181 33.55 -7.52 -3.75
C ILE A 181 33.40 -8.05 -2.32
N TYR A 182 32.79 -7.23 -1.48
CA TYR A 182 32.44 -7.57 -0.10
C TYR A 182 30.95 -7.37 0.09
N SER A 183 30.23 -8.46 0.37
CA SER A 183 28.77 -8.42 0.52
C SER A 183 28.31 -8.82 1.91
N PHE A 184 27.26 -8.16 2.38
CA PHE A 184 26.55 -8.49 3.60
C PHE A 184 25.05 -8.40 3.35
N SER A 185 24.32 -9.44 3.76
CA SER A 185 22.89 -9.55 3.53
C SER A 185 22.18 -9.88 4.83
N LEU A 186 21.06 -9.18 5.06
CA LEU A 186 20.14 -9.42 6.13
C LEU A 186 18.92 -10.17 5.60
N SER A 187 18.30 -10.98 6.45
CA SER A 187 17.05 -11.64 6.07
C SER A 187 16.00 -11.67 7.17
N ALA A 188 14.77 -11.35 6.76
CA ALA A 188 13.57 -11.46 7.58
C ALA A 188 13.13 -12.92 7.80
N ASN A 189 13.71 -13.91 7.09
CA ASN A 189 13.32 -15.31 7.17
C ASN A 189 13.34 -15.88 8.60
N LYS A 190 14.30 -15.45 9.42
CA LYS A 190 14.36 -15.92 10.81
C LYS A 190 13.26 -15.30 11.67
N ILE A 191 12.96 -14.02 11.46
CA ILE A 191 11.88 -13.28 12.16
C ILE A 191 10.53 -13.96 11.90
N LYS A 192 10.27 -14.33 10.64
CA LYS A 192 9.03 -15.00 10.19
C LYS A 192 8.78 -16.38 10.82
N GLN A 193 9.76 -16.93 11.53
CA GLN A 193 9.70 -18.24 12.19
C GLN A 193 9.84 -18.14 13.71
N MET A 194 9.97 -16.93 14.28
CA MET A 194 10.10 -16.74 15.72
C MET A 194 8.78 -17.05 16.40
N LYS A 195 8.84 -17.81 17.50
CA LYS A 195 7.66 -18.14 18.29
C LYS A 195 7.30 -17.02 19.26
N SER A 196 8.30 -16.22 19.64
CA SER A 196 8.11 -15.07 20.53
C SER A 196 8.88 -13.84 20.05
N ILE A 197 8.23 -12.68 20.15
CA ILE A 197 8.87 -11.36 19.96
C ILE A 197 10.08 -11.14 20.87
N LYS A 198 10.17 -11.85 22.00
CA LYS A 198 11.32 -11.79 22.93
C LYS A 198 12.61 -12.37 22.34
N GLU A 199 12.52 -13.19 21.29
CA GLU A 199 13.70 -13.74 20.59
C GLU A 199 14.39 -12.67 19.71
N LEU A 200 13.63 -11.65 19.29
CA LEU A 200 14.06 -10.67 18.31
C LEU A 200 15.27 -9.82 18.76
N PRO A 201 15.33 -9.25 19.99
CA PRO A 201 16.48 -8.45 20.41
C PRO A 201 17.81 -9.22 20.36
N ALA A 202 17.82 -10.48 20.81
CA ALA A 202 19.01 -11.31 20.81
C ALA A 202 19.48 -11.64 19.38
N PHE A 203 18.52 -11.91 18.48
CA PHE A 203 18.80 -12.10 17.06
C PHE A 203 19.37 -10.83 16.41
N LEU A 204 18.70 -9.68 16.59
CA LEU A 204 19.15 -8.41 16.02
C LEU A 204 20.55 -8.02 16.53
N HIS A 205 20.84 -8.23 17.81
CA HIS A 205 22.17 -7.98 18.37
C HIS A 205 23.26 -8.87 17.73
N LYS A 206 22.93 -10.14 17.47
CA LYS A 206 23.85 -11.07 16.79
C LYS A 206 24.13 -10.64 15.36
N GLU A 207 23.08 -10.31 14.60
CA GLU A 207 23.20 -9.84 13.21
C GLU A 207 23.96 -8.50 13.16
N TYR A 208 23.69 -7.59 14.09
CA TYR A 208 24.38 -6.30 14.16
C TYR A 208 25.88 -6.46 14.44
N LYS A 209 26.26 -7.37 15.35
CA LYS A 209 27.67 -7.71 15.58
C LYS A 209 28.35 -8.27 14.34
N ALA A 210 27.65 -9.08 13.56
CA ALA A 210 28.16 -9.62 12.30
C ALA A 210 28.38 -8.49 11.27
N PHE A 211 27.42 -7.58 11.13
CA PHE A 211 27.54 -6.38 10.30
C PHE A 211 28.73 -5.50 10.71
N VAL A 212 28.86 -5.19 12.01
CA VAL A 212 29.97 -4.39 12.53
C VAL A 212 31.32 -5.04 12.23
N LYS A 213 31.44 -6.38 12.38
CA LYS A 213 32.66 -7.10 12.01
C LYS A 213 32.96 -7.00 10.52
N PHE A 214 31.94 -7.20 9.68
CA PHE A 214 32.04 -7.04 8.23
C PHE A 214 32.53 -5.63 7.85
N TYR A 215 31.88 -4.59 8.36
CA TYR A 215 32.24 -3.20 8.06
C TYR A 215 33.63 -2.83 8.59
N LYS A 216 34.03 -3.27 9.79
CA LYS A 216 35.39 -3.07 10.34
C LYS A 216 36.48 -3.62 9.43
N ASN A 217 36.27 -4.81 8.83
CA ASN A 217 37.25 -5.42 7.94
C ASN A 217 37.47 -4.58 6.67
N ILE A 218 36.40 -4.05 6.10
CA ILE A 218 36.48 -3.23 4.88
C ILE A 218 37.07 -1.85 5.22
N HIS A 219 36.56 -1.22 6.30
CA HIS A 219 37.06 0.06 6.78
C HIS A 219 38.57 0.03 7.03
N ALA A 220 39.09 -0.99 7.73
CA ALA A 220 40.52 -1.13 8.00
C ALA A 220 41.39 -1.14 6.73
N LYS A 221 40.85 -1.62 5.60
CA LYS A 221 41.55 -1.70 4.32
C LYS A 221 41.39 -0.44 3.46
N TYR A 222 40.25 0.24 3.54
CA TYR A 222 39.81 1.20 2.52
C TYR A 222 39.51 2.61 3.01
N HIS A 223 39.50 2.86 4.32
CA HIS A 223 39.09 4.18 4.86
C HIS A 223 39.97 5.34 4.40
N GLU A 224 41.28 5.13 4.19
CA GLU A 224 42.19 6.16 3.67
C GLU A 224 41.99 6.39 2.16
N SER A 225 41.67 5.33 1.41
CA SER A 225 41.50 5.41 -0.05
C SER A 225 40.13 5.96 -0.46
N TYR A 226 39.10 5.73 0.37
CA TYR A 226 37.70 6.09 0.11
C TYR A 226 37.05 6.79 1.31
N PRO A 227 37.60 7.92 1.78
CA PRO A 227 37.13 8.62 2.98
C PRO A 227 35.69 9.16 2.84
N GLU A 228 35.19 9.34 1.63
CA GLU A 228 33.81 9.75 1.35
C GLU A 228 32.77 8.66 1.69
N ILE A 229 33.20 7.39 1.72
CA ILE A 229 32.37 6.24 2.11
C ILE A 229 32.56 5.93 3.59
N PHE A 230 33.80 6.02 4.07
CA PHE A 230 34.22 5.62 5.41
C PHE A 230 34.48 6.85 6.29
N ASN A 231 33.46 7.68 6.46
CA ASN A 231 33.58 8.98 7.12
C ASN A 231 33.40 8.96 8.64
N LEU A 232 33.18 7.79 9.26
CA LEU A 232 32.90 7.65 10.68
C LEU A 232 33.60 6.47 11.33
N ASN A 233 33.97 6.68 12.59
CA ASN A 233 34.46 5.63 13.47
C ASN A 233 33.29 4.74 13.93
N ILE A 234 33.57 3.44 14.00
CA ILE A 234 32.54 2.41 14.19
C ILE A 234 32.20 2.30 15.68
N GLU A 235 31.09 2.91 16.08
CA GLU A 235 30.50 2.67 17.40
C GLU A 235 29.92 1.26 17.50
N THR A 236 30.02 0.67 18.70
CA THR A 236 29.83 -0.77 18.89
C THR A 236 28.49 -1.15 19.52
N LYS A 237 27.68 -0.17 19.95
CA LYS A 237 26.42 -0.44 20.62
C LYS A 237 25.25 -0.22 19.66
N PRO A 238 24.41 -1.24 19.41
CA PRO A 238 23.17 -1.01 18.67
C PRO A 238 22.24 -0.11 19.47
N LYS A 239 21.32 0.55 18.75
CA LYS A 239 20.19 1.25 19.34
C LYS A 239 19.39 0.33 20.26
N GLU A 240 19.02 0.81 21.45
CA GLU A 240 18.06 0.13 22.31
C GLU A 240 16.65 0.18 21.70
N LEU A 241 16.00 -0.98 21.60
CA LEU A 241 14.70 -1.11 20.97
C LEU A 241 13.59 -1.17 22.02
N THR A 242 12.57 -0.35 21.82
CA THR A 242 11.33 -0.40 22.60
C THR A 242 10.47 -1.59 22.15
N TYR A 243 9.43 -1.93 22.93
CA TYR A 243 8.47 -2.95 22.51
C TYR A 243 7.78 -2.57 21.19
N ASP A 244 7.46 -1.30 20.99
CA ASP A 244 6.83 -0.78 19.78
C ASP A 244 7.75 -0.92 18.56
N ASP A 245 9.06 -0.72 18.73
CA ASP A 245 10.04 -1.00 17.66
C ASP A 245 10.02 -2.47 17.26
N LEU A 246 9.94 -3.40 18.22
CA LEU A 246 9.86 -4.83 17.95
C LEU A 246 8.57 -5.19 17.20
N ILE A 247 7.44 -4.60 17.61
CA ILE A 247 6.15 -4.78 16.93
C ILE A 247 6.22 -4.26 15.50
N ARG A 248 6.87 -3.11 15.28
CA ARG A 248 7.06 -2.55 13.95
C ARG A 248 7.92 -3.45 13.06
N VAL A 249 8.96 -4.09 13.61
CA VAL A 249 9.78 -5.07 12.90
C VAL A 249 8.95 -6.29 12.46
N PHE A 250 8.16 -6.87 13.38
CA PHE A 250 7.28 -8.00 13.04
C PHE A 250 6.19 -7.60 12.04
N SER A 251 5.57 -6.43 12.20
CA SER A 251 4.53 -5.93 11.28
C SER A 251 5.10 -5.70 9.88
N SER A 252 6.34 -5.22 9.78
CA SER A 252 7.05 -5.06 8.51
C SER A 252 7.36 -6.42 7.86
N ALA A 253 7.87 -7.38 8.64
CA ALA A 253 8.15 -8.73 8.15
C ALA A 253 6.88 -9.50 7.74
N LEU A 254 5.77 -9.28 8.45
CA LEU A 254 4.44 -9.80 8.14
C LEU A 254 3.94 -9.25 6.81
N THR A 255 3.92 -7.93 6.68
CA THR A 255 3.47 -7.24 5.45
C THR A 255 4.25 -7.74 4.24
N LEU A 256 5.56 -7.92 4.40
CA LEU A 256 6.42 -8.45 3.35
C LEU A 256 6.11 -9.92 2.99
N GLU A 257 5.83 -10.78 3.97
CA GLU A 257 5.50 -12.19 3.70
C GLU A 257 4.11 -12.34 3.08
N VAL A 258 3.15 -11.49 3.47
CA VAL A 258 1.81 -11.39 2.87
C VAL A 258 1.90 -10.91 1.43
N TYR A 259 2.80 -9.98 1.15
CA TYR A 259 3.04 -9.50 -0.20
C TYR A 259 3.70 -10.56 -1.09
N ASN A 260 4.79 -11.19 -0.61
CA ASN A 260 5.49 -12.26 -1.32
C ASN A 260 4.83 -13.64 -1.15
N PHE A 261 3.50 -13.65 -0.98
CA PHE A 261 2.76 -14.84 -0.58
C PHE A 261 2.98 -15.98 -1.56
N ASN A 262 3.43 -17.11 -1.03
CA ASN A 262 3.58 -18.35 -1.76
C ASN A 262 3.07 -19.51 -0.90
N LYS A 263 3.17 -20.75 -1.42
CA LYS A 263 2.67 -21.96 -0.73
C LYS A 263 3.22 -22.17 0.69
N PHE A 264 4.37 -21.57 1.05
CA PHE A 264 4.98 -21.68 2.37
C PHE A 264 4.72 -20.46 3.27
N SER A 265 4.00 -19.44 2.78
CA SER A 265 3.82 -18.18 3.51
C SER A 265 2.78 -18.28 4.62
N LEU A 266 1.71 -19.05 4.42
CA LEU A 266 0.61 -19.12 5.40
C LEU A 266 1.07 -19.56 6.79
N SER A 267 1.87 -20.63 6.90
CA SER A 267 2.35 -21.11 8.20
C SER A 267 3.27 -20.11 8.91
N LYS A 268 4.05 -19.33 8.14
CA LYS A 268 4.89 -18.26 8.69
C LYS A 268 4.04 -17.09 9.16
N ILE A 269 3.01 -16.72 8.40
CA ILE A 269 2.05 -15.67 8.75
C ILE A 269 1.32 -16.06 10.03
N GLU A 270 0.76 -17.26 10.12
CA GLU A 270 0.15 -17.80 11.35
C GLU A 270 1.13 -17.77 12.52
N THR A 271 2.40 -18.11 12.30
CA THR A 271 3.44 -18.03 13.35
C THR A 271 3.64 -16.60 13.85
N MET A 272 3.72 -15.62 12.94
CA MET A 272 3.84 -14.21 13.29
C MET A 272 2.59 -13.68 13.99
N LEU A 273 1.39 -14.08 13.55
CA LEU A 273 0.12 -13.70 14.17
C LEU A 273 -0.09 -14.29 15.58
N ASN A 274 0.82 -15.12 16.09
CA ASN A 274 0.81 -15.47 17.52
C ASN A 274 1.31 -14.31 18.42
N GLN A 275 1.97 -13.30 17.85
CA GLN A 275 2.40 -12.11 18.59
C GLN A 275 1.22 -11.16 18.75
N LYS A 276 1.08 -10.47 19.88
CA LYS A 276 0.00 -9.47 20.10
C LYS A 276 0.42 -8.08 19.62
N GLY A 277 -0.54 -7.27 19.19
CA GLY A 277 -0.34 -5.85 18.87
C GLY A 277 0.25 -5.58 17.48
N LEU A 278 0.29 -6.57 16.58
CA LEU A 278 0.76 -6.36 15.22
C LEU A 278 -0.22 -5.47 14.43
N CYS A 279 0.32 -4.58 13.60
CA CYS A 279 -0.47 -3.82 12.65
C CYS A 279 -0.72 -4.67 11.40
N THR A 280 -1.99 -5.01 11.15
CA THR A 280 -2.42 -5.87 10.04
C THR A 280 -3.07 -5.12 8.89
N ASP A 281 -3.32 -3.81 9.02
CA ASP A 281 -4.06 -3.02 8.02
C ASP A 281 -3.50 -3.15 6.60
N SER A 282 -2.20 -2.90 6.41
CA SER A 282 -1.55 -3.03 5.10
C SER A 282 -1.53 -4.48 4.60
N SER A 283 -1.46 -5.45 5.53
CA SER A 283 -1.51 -6.87 5.17
C SER A 283 -2.91 -7.27 4.67
N ILE A 284 -3.96 -6.74 5.28
CA ILE A 284 -5.35 -6.96 4.86
C ILE A 284 -5.59 -6.34 3.48
N ALA A 285 -5.15 -5.09 3.27
CA ALA A 285 -5.21 -4.43 1.96
C ALA A 285 -4.56 -5.30 0.86
N ASN A 286 -3.34 -5.79 1.12
CA ASN A 286 -2.63 -6.65 0.17
C ASN A 286 -3.36 -7.97 -0.08
N ALA A 287 -3.96 -8.59 0.95
CA ALA A 287 -4.71 -9.83 0.80
C ALA A 287 -5.98 -9.64 -0.07
N ILE A 288 -6.64 -8.49 0.07
CA ILE A 288 -7.79 -8.07 -0.75
C ILE A 288 -7.34 -7.87 -2.21
N GLU A 289 -6.28 -7.10 -2.43
CA GLU A 289 -5.75 -6.82 -3.77
C GLU A 289 -5.34 -8.11 -4.49
N ASN A 290 -4.70 -9.04 -3.78
CA ASN A 290 -4.31 -10.35 -4.28
C ASN A 290 -5.49 -11.30 -4.52
N GLY A 291 -6.70 -10.98 -4.08
CA GLY A 291 -7.85 -11.88 -4.20
C GLY A 291 -7.73 -13.15 -3.34
N ASN A 292 -6.87 -13.15 -2.32
CA ASN A 292 -6.55 -14.36 -1.56
C ASN A 292 -7.43 -14.47 -0.31
N SER A 293 -8.62 -15.04 -0.48
CA SER A 293 -9.62 -15.16 0.60
C SER A 293 -9.10 -15.95 1.80
N LYS A 294 -8.29 -17.00 1.59
CA LYS A 294 -7.74 -17.80 2.70
C LYS A 294 -6.80 -16.97 3.58
N LEU A 295 -5.93 -16.19 2.94
CA LEU A 295 -5.02 -15.28 3.65
C LEU A 295 -5.79 -14.15 4.34
N LEU A 296 -6.78 -13.58 3.66
CA LEU A 296 -7.64 -12.54 4.22
C LEU A 296 -8.33 -13.01 5.50
N ILE A 297 -8.98 -14.17 5.49
CA ILE A 297 -9.63 -14.73 6.68
C ILE A 297 -8.62 -14.98 7.82
N CYS A 298 -7.42 -15.44 7.50
CA CYS A 298 -6.36 -15.61 8.48
C CYS A 298 -5.99 -14.28 9.17
N LEU A 299 -5.89 -13.19 8.41
CA LEU A 299 -5.59 -11.85 8.93
C LEU A 299 -6.76 -11.23 9.68
N LEU A 300 -8.00 -11.42 9.22
CA LEU A 300 -9.20 -10.87 9.86
C LEU A 300 -9.49 -11.54 11.21
N ASN A 301 -9.17 -12.83 11.36
CA ASN A 301 -9.31 -13.56 12.62
C ASN A 301 -8.22 -13.24 13.66
N TYR A 302 -7.27 -12.35 13.35
CA TYR A 302 -6.19 -12.00 14.27
C TYR A 302 -6.69 -11.04 15.35
N GLY A 303 -6.89 -11.55 16.57
CA GLY A 303 -7.31 -10.74 17.72
C GLY A 303 -8.60 -9.95 17.44
N ASP A 304 -8.68 -8.72 17.94
CA ASP A 304 -9.79 -7.80 17.67
C ASP A 304 -9.47 -6.88 16.48
N THR A 305 -8.97 -7.46 15.38
CA THR A 305 -8.61 -6.68 14.18
C THR A 305 -9.81 -5.87 13.72
N LYS A 306 -9.64 -4.54 13.69
CA LYS A 306 -10.64 -3.62 13.14
C LYS A 306 -10.30 -3.33 11.70
N VAL A 307 -11.22 -3.66 10.80
CA VAL A 307 -11.09 -3.28 9.39
C VAL A 307 -11.22 -1.77 9.27
N SER A 308 -10.15 -1.10 8.84
CA SER A 308 -10.18 0.32 8.50
C SER A 308 -11.05 0.59 7.28
N THR A 309 -11.59 1.80 7.18
CA THR A 309 -12.43 2.19 6.05
C THR A 309 -11.68 2.13 4.70
N TYR A 310 -10.35 2.29 4.72
CA TYR A 310 -9.49 2.07 3.57
C TYR A 310 -9.55 0.63 3.03
N ASN A 311 -9.56 -0.37 3.91
CA ASN A 311 -9.65 -1.77 3.51
C ASN A 311 -11.04 -2.11 2.94
N LEU A 312 -12.10 -1.50 3.50
CA LEU A 312 -13.45 -1.61 2.94
C LEU A 312 -13.52 -1.06 1.51
N ASP A 313 -12.98 0.14 1.30
CA ASP A 313 -12.88 0.75 -0.03
C ASP A 313 -12.16 -0.15 -1.03
N LYS A 314 -11.01 -0.72 -0.62
CA LYS A 314 -10.26 -1.65 -1.44
C LYS A 314 -11.06 -2.91 -1.80
N ALA A 315 -11.87 -3.42 -0.87
CA ALA A 315 -12.73 -4.56 -1.14
C ALA A 315 -13.85 -4.24 -2.14
N ILE A 316 -14.46 -3.06 -2.04
CA ILE A 316 -15.44 -2.54 -2.99
C ILE A 316 -14.81 -2.37 -4.39
N GLU A 317 -13.63 -1.73 -4.45
CA GLU A 317 -12.88 -1.53 -5.69
C GLU A 317 -12.47 -2.85 -6.34
N LYS A 318 -12.08 -3.86 -5.53
CA LYS A 318 -11.77 -5.21 -6.01
C LYS A 318 -12.96 -5.85 -6.71
N GLY A 319 -14.18 -5.62 -6.22
CA GLY A 319 -15.42 -6.13 -6.81
C GLY A 319 -15.62 -7.64 -6.63
N ASP A 320 -14.88 -8.27 -5.71
CA ASP A 320 -15.09 -9.66 -5.33
C ASP A 320 -16.06 -9.71 -4.14
N LEU A 321 -17.27 -10.21 -4.37
CA LEU A 321 -18.33 -10.27 -3.38
C LEU A 321 -17.97 -11.11 -2.15
N ALA A 322 -17.21 -12.20 -2.32
CA ALA A 322 -16.83 -13.06 -1.21
C ALA A 322 -15.82 -12.36 -0.29
N ILE A 323 -14.87 -11.63 -0.89
CA ILE A 323 -13.92 -10.79 -0.15
C ILE A 323 -14.65 -9.66 0.57
N LEU A 324 -15.55 -8.96 -0.11
CA LEU A 324 -16.31 -7.86 0.50
C LEU A 324 -17.13 -8.35 1.71
N LYS A 325 -17.83 -9.48 1.59
CA LYS A 325 -18.58 -10.05 2.71
C LYS A 325 -17.68 -10.40 3.89
N ALA A 326 -16.54 -11.05 3.64
CA ALA A 326 -15.58 -11.35 4.70
C ALA A 326 -15.09 -10.09 5.42
N VAL A 327 -14.83 -9.01 4.67
CA VAL A 327 -14.40 -7.71 5.20
C VAL A 327 -15.52 -7.04 6.02
N LEU A 328 -16.77 -7.06 5.52
CA LEU A 328 -17.93 -6.49 6.21
C LEU A 328 -18.26 -7.22 7.52
N GLU A 329 -18.18 -8.56 7.54
CA GLU A 329 -18.41 -9.37 8.74
C GLU A 329 -17.42 -9.08 9.87
N HIS A 330 -16.22 -8.62 9.54
CA HIS A 330 -15.17 -8.23 10.50
C HIS A 330 -15.02 -6.71 10.65
N SER A 331 -15.83 -5.92 9.95
CA SER A 331 -15.81 -4.48 10.07
C SER A 331 -16.61 -4.06 11.29
N THR A 332 -15.95 -3.42 12.25
CA THR A 332 -16.63 -2.64 13.30
C THR A 332 -16.87 -1.19 12.87
N THR A 333 -16.42 -0.83 11.67
CA THR A 333 -16.47 0.54 11.15
C THR A 333 -17.80 0.73 10.45
N ASN A 334 -18.51 1.80 10.80
CA ASN A 334 -19.74 2.18 10.12
C ASN A 334 -19.44 2.40 8.64
N ILE A 335 -20.34 1.96 7.78
CA ILE A 335 -20.28 2.30 6.36
C ILE A 335 -20.49 3.81 6.27
N GLU A 336 -19.45 4.51 5.85
CA GLU A 336 -19.50 5.94 5.64
C GLU A 336 -20.10 6.21 4.27
N SER A 337 -20.68 7.39 4.12
CA SER A 337 -21.39 7.73 2.91
C SER A 337 -20.49 7.71 1.65
N TYR A 338 -19.18 7.96 1.79
CA TYR A 338 -18.25 7.81 0.66
C TYR A 338 -18.03 6.34 0.24
N ASN A 339 -18.19 5.36 1.14
CA ASN A 339 -18.10 3.94 0.78
C ASN A 339 -19.28 3.57 -0.14
N LEU A 340 -20.47 4.07 0.20
CA LEU A 340 -21.67 3.88 -0.60
C LEU A 340 -21.52 4.52 -1.98
N ASP A 341 -20.98 5.74 -2.05
CA ASP A 341 -20.62 6.39 -3.31
C ASP A 341 -19.70 5.53 -4.18
N LYS A 342 -18.64 4.95 -3.60
CA LYS A 342 -17.74 4.05 -4.34
C LYS A 342 -18.45 2.80 -4.85
N ALA A 343 -19.35 2.22 -4.06
CA ALA A 343 -20.14 1.06 -4.49
C ALA A 343 -21.09 1.42 -5.65
N ILE A 344 -21.73 2.60 -5.59
CA ILE A 344 -22.53 3.15 -6.67
C ILE A 344 -21.67 3.35 -7.91
N GLU A 345 -20.52 4.03 -7.80
CA GLU A 345 -19.59 4.26 -8.91
C GLU A 345 -19.10 2.96 -9.55
N LYS A 346 -18.80 1.94 -8.75
CA LYS A 346 -18.42 0.60 -9.22
C LYS A 346 -19.48 0.00 -10.14
N GLY A 347 -20.76 0.23 -9.84
CA GLY A 347 -21.91 -0.21 -10.67
C GLY A 347 -22.17 -1.71 -10.64
N ASP A 348 -21.58 -2.43 -9.71
CA ASP A 348 -21.90 -3.82 -9.46
C ASP A 348 -23.04 -3.89 -8.43
N LEU A 349 -24.21 -4.35 -8.89
CA LEU A 349 -25.41 -4.45 -8.06
C LEU A 349 -25.23 -5.37 -6.84
N ALA A 350 -24.46 -6.46 -6.98
CA ALA A 350 -24.27 -7.40 -5.88
C ALA A 350 -23.37 -6.80 -4.79
N ILE A 351 -22.34 -6.06 -5.21
CA ILE A 351 -21.49 -5.28 -4.31
C ILE A 351 -22.29 -4.20 -3.60
N LEU A 352 -23.07 -3.40 -4.33
CA LEU A 352 -23.91 -2.36 -3.75
C LEU A 352 -24.90 -2.93 -2.72
N LYS A 353 -25.58 -4.03 -3.04
CA LYS A 353 -26.49 -4.68 -2.09
C LYS A 353 -25.79 -5.15 -0.82
N ALA A 354 -24.60 -5.76 -0.94
CA ALA A 354 -23.84 -6.17 0.23
C ALA A 354 -23.44 -4.99 1.13
N VAL A 355 -23.07 -3.85 0.53
CA VAL A 355 -22.80 -2.60 1.25
C VAL A 355 -24.06 -2.07 1.92
N LEU A 356 -25.18 -1.97 1.20
CA LEU A 356 -26.45 -1.50 1.74
C LEU A 356 -26.97 -2.36 2.91
N GLU A 357 -26.88 -3.68 2.80
CA GLU A 357 -27.30 -4.63 3.85
C GLU A 357 -26.54 -4.44 5.18
N HIS A 358 -25.28 -4.00 5.11
CA HIS A 358 -24.44 -3.74 6.28
C HIS A 358 -24.41 -2.26 6.69
N SER A 359 -25.13 -1.39 5.98
CA SER A 359 -25.16 0.04 6.26
C SER A 359 -26.12 0.32 7.41
N THR A 360 -25.57 0.80 8.52
CA THR A 360 -26.36 1.31 9.67
C THR A 360 -26.57 2.82 9.60
N THR A 361 -25.93 3.49 8.64
CA THR A 361 -26.00 4.93 8.42
C THR A 361 -27.13 5.28 7.45
N ASN A 362 -27.69 6.48 7.63
CA ASN A 362 -28.70 7.01 6.72
C ASN A 362 -28.10 7.22 5.33
N ILE A 363 -28.85 6.87 4.29
CA ILE A 363 -28.43 7.23 2.93
C ILE A 363 -28.65 8.74 2.77
N GLU A 364 -27.58 9.46 2.50
CA GLU A 364 -27.63 10.90 2.36
C GLU A 364 -28.11 11.30 0.96
N SER A 365 -28.73 12.48 0.84
CA SER A 365 -29.32 12.96 -0.43
C SER A 365 -28.31 12.98 -1.58
N TYR A 366 -27.02 13.24 -1.30
CA TYR A 366 -25.99 13.22 -2.33
C TYR A 366 -25.64 11.80 -2.82
N ASN A 367 -25.77 10.76 -2.00
CA ASN A 367 -25.60 9.37 -2.46
C ASN A 367 -26.67 9.03 -3.52
N LEU A 368 -27.92 9.44 -3.25
CA LEU A 368 -29.01 9.29 -4.20
C LEU A 368 -28.77 10.10 -5.48
N ASN A 369 -28.27 11.34 -5.37
CA ASN A 369 -27.89 12.14 -6.55
C ASN A 369 -26.82 11.42 -7.38
N LYS A 370 -25.86 10.77 -6.74
CA LYS A 370 -24.82 10.01 -7.44
C LYS A 370 -25.38 8.80 -8.19
N ALA A 371 -26.33 8.09 -7.59
CA ALA A 371 -27.04 6.99 -8.26
C ALA A 371 -27.89 7.48 -9.44
N ILE A 372 -28.51 8.66 -9.31
CA ILE A 372 -29.24 9.34 -10.39
C ILE A 372 -28.29 9.70 -11.54
N GLU A 373 -27.16 10.35 -11.24
CA GLU A 373 -26.15 10.76 -12.22
C GLU A 373 -25.53 9.56 -12.96
N LYS A 374 -25.39 8.41 -12.28
CA LYS A 374 -24.94 7.17 -12.91
C LYS A 374 -25.92 6.67 -13.99
N GLY A 375 -27.22 6.92 -13.80
CA GLY A 375 -28.27 6.56 -14.76
C GLY A 375 -28.57 5.06 -14.87
N ASP A 376 -27.95 4.22 -14.03
CA ASP A 376 -28.21 2.78 -13.98
C ASP A 376 -29.44 2.51 -13.11
N LEU A 377 -30.53 2.07 -13.74
CA LEU A 377 -31.82 1.83 -13.09
C LEU A 377 -31.75 0.76 -12.00
N ALA A 378 -30.91 -0.26 -12.14
CA ALA A 378 -30.81 -1.33 -11.15
C ALA A 378 -30.12 -0.83 -9.87
N ILE A 379 -29.06 -0.02 -10.05
CA ILE A 379 -28.35 0.65 -8.97
C ILE A 379 -29.25 1.68 -8.27
N LEU A 380 -29.89 2.55 -9.04
CA LEU A 380 -30.80 3.57 -8.52
C LEU A 380 -31.95 2.95 -7.74
N LYS A 381 -32.56 1.88 -8.27
CA LYS A 381 -33.62 1.16 -7.58
C LYS A 381 -33.14 0.56 -6.26
N ALA A 382 -31.95 -0.04 -6.22
CA ALA A 382 -31.41 -0.60 -4.98
C ALA A 382 -31.20 0.47 -3.89
N VAL A 383 -30.75 1.67 -4.27
CA VAL A 383 -30.60 2.81 -3.33
C VAL A 383 -31.97 3.30 -2.84
N LEU A 384 -32.95 3.45 -3.74
CA LEU A 384 -34.31 3.90 -3.41
C LEU A 384 -35.12 2.90 -2.58
N GLU A 385 -34.78 1.61 -2.61
CA GLU A 385 -35.41 0.57 -1.79
C GLU A 385 -34.89 0.53 -0.34
N HIS A 386 -33.82 1.25 -0.03
CA HIS A 386 -33.25 1.27 1.32
C HIS A 386 -34.14 2.04 2.30
N PRO A 387 -34.41 1.53 3.52
CA PRO A 387 -35.43 2.11 4.42
C PRO A 387 -35.10 3.51 4.95
N THR A 388 -33.83 3.91 4.95
CA THR A 388 -33.40 5.22 5.48
C THR A 388 -33.38 6.31 4.41
N ILE A 389 -33.77 6.03 3.16
CA ILE A 389 -33.70 7.02 2.10
C ILE A 389 -34.83 8.05 2.22
N GLU A 390 -34.45 9.33 2.15
CA GLU A 390 -35.40 10.43 1.97
C GLU A 390 -35.27 10.98 0.55
N VAL A 391 -36.38 10.93 -0.19
CA VAL A 391 -36.44 11.49 -1.55
C VAL A 391 -37.06 12.89 -1.47
N GLY A 392 -36.24 13.90 -1.76
CA GLY A 392 -36.65 15.31 -1.75
C GLY A 392 -36.87 15.88 -3.15
N SER A 393 -37.42 17.10 -3.21
CA SER A 393 -37.66 17.83 -4.46
C SER A 393 -36.36 18.10 -5.25
N TYR A 394 -35.22 18.28 -4.56
CA TYR A 394 -33.92 18.43 -5.20
C TYR A 394 -33.49 17.18 -5.99
N ASN A 395 -33.86 15.98 -5.53
CA ASN A 395 -33.55 14.74 -6.26
C ASN A 395 -34.32 14.65 -7.59
N ILE A 396 -35.54 15.22 -7.66
CA ILE A 396 -36.29 15.34 -8.93
C ILE A 396 -35.56 16.26 -9.90
N TYR A 397 -35.13 17.43 -9.41
CA TYR A 397 -34.36 18.38 -10.22
C TYR A 397 -33.10 17.71 -10.77
N LYS A 398 -32.37 16.96 -9.93
CA LYS A 398 -31.20 16.19 -10.35
C LYS A 398 -31.52 15.10 -11.39
N ALA A 399 -32.64 14.41 -11.26
CA ALA A 399 -33.07 13.43 -12.26
C ALA A 399 -33.40 14.10 -13.61
N GLU A 400 -33.99 15.29 -13.59
CA GLU A 400 -34.29 16.07 -14.80
C GLU A 400 -33.02 16.57 -15.49
N GLU A 401 -31.98 16.96 -14.73
CA GLU A 401 -30.64 17.27 -15.26
C GLU A 401 -29.96 16.05 -15.92
N ALA A 402 -30.24 14.83 -15.45
CA ALA A 402 -29.67 13.61 -16.04
C ALA A 402 -30.26 13.27 -17.43
N HIS A 403 -31.34 13.95 -17.84
CA HIS A 403 -32.00 13.77 -19.15
C HIS A 403 -32.36 12.31 -19.50
N ASN A 404 -32.63 11.49 -18.49
CA ASN A 404 -33.02 10.09 -18.63
C ASN A 404 -34.45 9.90 -18.11
N LEU A 405 -35.40 9.66 -19.01
CA LEU A 405 -36.83 9.57 -18.69
C LEU A 405 -37.13 8.45 -17.67
N ASP A 406 -36.50 7.28 -17.79
CA ASP A 406 -36.72 6.16 -16.89
C ASP A 406 -36.25 6.49 -15.46
N VAL A 407 -35.14 7.24 -15.33
CA VAL A 407 -34.62 7.73 -14.04
C VAL A 407 -35.58 8.76 -13.43
N ILE A 408 -36.06 9.72 -14.24
CA ILE A 408 -37.01 10.74 -13.81
C ILE A 408 -38.31 10.09 -13.29
N GLU A 409 -38.86 9.15 -14.04
CA GLU A 409 -40.08 8.44 -13.66
C GLU A 409 -39.88 7.64 -12.36
N LEU A 410 -38.75 6.95 -12.23
CA LEU A 410 -38.43 6.19 -11.02
C LEU A 410 -38.29 7.09 -9.79
N VAL A 411 -37.57 8.21 -9.88
CA VAL A 411 -37.40 9.14 -8.75
C VAL A 411 -38.73 9.79 -8.37
N LYS A 412 -39.54 10.24 -9.35
CA LYS A 412 -40.88 10.83 -9.10
C LYS A 412 -41.81 9.83 -8.41
N LYS A 413 -41.75 8.54 -8.78
CA LYS A 413 -42.54 7.49 -8.14
C LYS A 413 -42.23 7.39 -6.64
N TYR A 414 -40.95 7.36 -6.26
CA TYR A 414 -40.55 7.27 -4.85
C TYR A 414 -40.82 8.56 -4.07
N TYR A 415 -40.58 9.73 -4.68
CA TYR A 415 -40.93 11.02 -4.09
C TYR A 415 -42.42 11.10 -3.69
N ASN A 416 -43.32 10.74 -4.61
CA ASN A 416 -44.75 10.75 -4.33
C ASN A 416 -45.13 9.77 -3.21
N SER A 417 -44.44 8.63 -3.12
CA SER A 417 -44.62 7.70 -2.00
C SER A 417 -44.23 8.33 -0.67
N THR A 418 -43.08 9.02 -0.61
CA THR A 418 -42.61 9.71 0.61
C THR A 418 -43.60 10.79 1.07
N ILE A 419 -44.10 11.63 0.15
CA ILE A 419 -45.10 12.67 0.47
C ILE A 419 -46.41 12.08 0.96
N ASN A 420 -46.90 11.00 0.34
CA ASN A 420 -48.13 10.33 0.77
C ASN A 420 -48.01 9.73 2.18
N THR A 421 -46.84 9.20 2.55
CA THR A 421 -46.60 8.70 3.91
C THR A 421 -46.65 9.84 4.93
N ILE A 422 -45.92 10.93 4.70
CA ILE A 422 -45.89 12.11 5.61
C ILE A 422 -47.28 12.68 5.81
N THR A 423 -48.02 12.90 4.72
CA THR A 423 -49.39 13.45 4.78
C THR A 423 -50.38 12.51 5.47
N SER A 424 -50.17 11.19 5.40
CA SER A 424 -50.99 10.21 6.14
C SER A 424 -50.68 10.19 7.64
N GLU A 425 -49.40 10.33 8.04
CA GLU A 425 -48.98 10.40 9.44
C GLU A 425 -49.45 11.69 10.11
N GLU A 426 -49.34 12.84 9.43
CA GLU A 426 -49.87 14.12 9.89
C GLU A 426 -51.38 14.05 10.10
N ASN A 427 -52.13 13.50 9.13
CA ASN A 427 -53.58 13.32 9.26
C ASN A 427 -53.96 12.40 10.43
N THR A 428 -53.18 11.34 10.68
CA THR A 428 -53.39 10.41 11.80
C THR A 428 -53.23 11.12 13.15
N ILE A 429 -52.18 11.95 13.29
CA ILE A 429 -51.94 12.77 14.49
C ILE A 429 -53.12 13.73 14.74
N TYR A 430 -53.58 14.45 13.70
CA TYR A 430 -54.74 15.35 13.81
C TYR A 430 -56.04 14.62 14.20
N THR A 431 -56.29 13.42 13.67
CA THR A 431 -57.45 12.60 14.08
C THR A 431 -57.34 12.08 15.51
N THR A 432 -56.15 11.70 16.00
CA THR A 432 -55.99 11.26 17.40
C THR A 432 -56.17 12.41 18.39
N LEU A 433 -55.77 13.64 18.04
CA LEU A 433 -55.99 14.83 18.86
C LEU A 433 -57.47 15.25 18.89
N THR A 434 -58.21 15.09 17.79
CA THR A 434 -59.65 15.44 17.73
C THR A 434 -60.56 14.46 18.47
N VAL A 435 -60.14 13.22 18.70
CA VAL A 435 -60.93 12.22 19.45
C VAL A 435 -60.83 12.39 20.99
N VAL A 436 -59.92 13.25 21.49
CA VAL A 436 -59.72 13.48 22.94
C VAL A 436 -60.55 14.66 23.48
N GLU A 437 -61.26 15.41 22.63
CA GLU A 437 -62.13 16.54 23.04
C GLU A 437 -63.64 16.24 22.89
N GLU A 438 -64.13 15.19 23.56
CA GLU A 438 -65.55 15.15 23.99
C GLU A 438 -65.61 15.11 25.52
N VAL A 439 -65.51 16.29 26.13
CA VAL A 439 -65.88 16.51 27.54
C VAL A 439 -67.39 16.78 27.59
N PRO A 440 -68.22 16.00 28.30
CA PRO A 440 -69.64 16.30 28.41
C PRO A 440 -69.83 17.52 29.31
N ALA A 441 -70.42 18.58 28.77
CA ALA A 441 -70.81 19.77 29.50
C ALA A 441 -72.12 19.55 30.30
N LEU A 442 -71.98 19.64 31.63
CA LEU A 442 -72.83 20.32 32.62
C LEU A 442 -74.33 19.96 32.77
N GLY A 443 -74.72 19.72 34.03
CA GLY A 443 -76.10 19.85 34.51
C GLY A 443 -76.11 20.14 36.01
N GLU A 444 -76.76 21.23 36.39
CA GLU A 444 -76.72 21.95 37.68
C GLU A 444 -77.46 21.27 38.85
N GLY A 445 -76.99 21.64 40.05
CA GLY A 445 -77.61 21.75 41.39
C GLY A 445 -78.98 21.16 41.75
N THR A 446 -79.10 20.73 43.01
CA THR A 446 -80.02 21.32 44.02
C THR A 446 -79.83 20.67 45.41
N GLU A 447 -80.26 21.41 46.43
CA GLU A 447 -80.06 21.30 47.89
C GLU A 447 -80.75 20.11 48.60
N GLY A 448 -80.31 19.83 49.84
CA GLY A 448 -81.23 19.57 50.96
C GLY A 448 -81.19 18.19 51.63
N VAL A 449 -80.44 18.09 52.76
CA VAL A 449 -80.84 17.81 54.16
C VAL A 449 -79.65 17.27 54.93
#